data_AF-A0A8S3JXJ2-F1
#
_entry.id   AF-A0A8S3JXJ2-F1
#
_cell.length_a   1.000
_cell.length_b   1.000
_cell.length_c   1.000
_cell.angle_alpha   90.00
_cell.angle_beta   90.00
_cell.angle_gamma   90.00
#
_symmetry.space_group_name_H-M   'P 1'
#
loop_
_entity.id
_entity.type
_entity.pdbx_description
1 polymer ?
#
loop_
_entity_poly.entity_id
_entity_poly.type
_entity_poly.pdbx_seq_one_letter_code
_entity_poly.pdbx_strand_id
1 'polypeptide(L)'
;MAPEVVNRESPGFGRPVDMWALGVMLYVLLTGTLPFAGTKIRVFDMISNGVFNMQNRQWDQISESAKDLCTRLLCLNQNERITIKEALAHPWIR
;
A
#
# COMPACT_ATOMS: atom_id res chain seq x y z
N MET A 1 7.63 4.06 -3.56
CA MET A 1 7.56 3.71 -5.00
C MET A 1 6.67 2.49 -5.13
N ALA A 2 5.87 2.40 -6.19
CA ALA A 2 5.08 1.19 -6.45
C ALA A 2 5.96 0.07 -7.04
N PRO A 3 5.60 -1.21 -6.85
CA PRO A 3 6.39 -2.36 -7.31
C PRO A 3 6.72 -2.32 -8.79
N GLU A 4 5.75 -1.98 -9.64
CA GLU A 4 5.90 -1.88 -11.09
C GLU A 4 6.95 -0.81 -11.52
N VAL A 5 7.07 0.27 -10.74
CA VAL A 5 8.06 1.33 -10.96
C VAL A 5 9.46 0.85 -10.56
N VAL A 6 9.56 0.06 -9.49
CA VAL A 6 10.84 -0.54 -9.04
C VAL A 6 11.33 -1.58 -10.04
N ASN A 7 10.42 -2.40 -10.57
CA ASN A 7 10.72 -3.48 -11.52
C ASN A 7 10.97 -2.99 -12.96
N ARG A 8 10.85 -1.68 -13.22
CA ARG A 8 11.03 -1.05 -14.55
C ARG A 8 10.14 -1.65 -15.63
N GLU A 9 8.91 -2.03 -15.27
CA GLU A 9 7.90 -2.38 -16.25
C GLU A 9 7.50 -1.08 -17.01
N SER A 10 7.69 -1.06 -18.33
CA SER A 10 7.55 0.11 -19.23
C SER A 10 6.13 0.75 -19.22
N PRO A 11 5.93 1.97 -19.77
CA PRO A 11 5.19 3.08 -19.15
C PRO A 11 3.67 2.92 -19.15
N GLY A 12 3.14 2.21 -18.15
CA GLY A 12 1.73 2.24 -17.75
C GLY A 12 1.51 3.20 -16.58
N PHE A 13 1.96 4.45 -16.68
CA PHE A 13 1.95 5.37 -15.54
C PHE A 13 0.56 5.85 -15.15
N GLY A 14 0.39 5.97 -13.83
CA GLY A 14 -0.52 6.94 -13.21
C GLY A 14 -1.36 6.29 -12.14
N ARG A 15 -2.59 5.93 -12.50
CA ARG A 15 -3.65 5.67 -11.52
C ARG A 15 -3.29 4.57 -10.51
N PRO A 16 -2.83 3.36 -10.90
CA PRO A 16 -2.49 2.32 -9.92
C PRO A 16 -1.29 2.73 -9.05
N VAL A 17 -0.29 3.41 -9.60
CA VAL A 17 0.88 3.90 -8.86
C VAL A 17 0.45 4.90 -7.78
N ASP A 18 -0.48 5.80 -8.10
CA ASP A 18 -1.05 6.74 -7.14
C ASP A 18 -1.84 6.01 -6.04
N MET A 19 -2.59 4.96 -6.39
CA MET A 19 -3.30 4.14 -5.40
C MET A 19 -2.32 3.44 -4.43
N TRP A 20 -1.16 2.98 -4.92
CA TRP A 20 -0.12 2.44 -4.04
C TRP A 20 0.46 3.52 -3.13
N ALA A 21 0.74 4.71 -3.66
CA ALA A 21 1.22 5.84 -2.86
C ALA A 21 0.21 6.22 -1.77
N LEU A 22 -1.09 6.20 -2.08
CA LEU A 22 -2.17 6.38 -1.12
C LEU A 22 -2.17 5.28 -0.05
N GLY A 23 -1.92 4.02 -0.42
CA GLY A 23 -1.76 2.93 0.54
C GLY A 23 -0.60 3.15 1.51
N VAL A 24 0.56 3.61 1.01
CA VAL A 24 1.71 3.95 1.84
C VAL A 24 1.39 5.11 2.78
N MET A 25 0.73 6.15 2.27
CA MET A 25 0.30 7.30 3.09
C MET A 25 -0.71 6.88 4.16
N LEU A 26 -1.70 6.07 3.81
CA LEU A 26 -2.70 5.56 4.75
C LEU A 26 -2.04 4.73 5.86
N TYR A 27 -1.10 3.84 5.51
CA TYR A 27 -0.33 3.08 6.50
C TYR A 27 0.36 4.01 7.52
N VAL A 28 1.00 5.08 7.03
CA VAL A 28 1.68 6.06 7.88
C VAL A 28 0.68 6.82 8.75
N LEU A 29 -0.45 7.24 8.21
CA LEU A 29 -1.48 7.96 8.98
C LEU A 29 -2.09 7.10 10.09
N LEU A 30 -2.26 5.80 9.83
CA LEU A 30 -2.84 4.87 10.80
C LEU A 30 -1.84 4.50 11.91
N THR A 31 -0.57 4.29 11.57
CA THR A 31 0.43 3.69 12.49
C THR A 31 1.51 4.63 12.98
N GLY A 32 1.72 5.77 12.29
CA GLY A 32 2.86 6.66 12.49
C GLY A 32 4.21 6.10 12.01
N THR A 33 4.22 4.96 11.32
CA THR A 33 5.46 4.29 10.86
C THR A 33 5.43 4.00 9.37
N LEU A 34 6.59 3.81 8.74
CA LEU A 34 6.69 3.48 7.32
C LEU A 34 6.45 1.98 7.09
N PRO A 35 5.65 1.58 6.08
CA PRO A 35 5.44 0.16 5.75
C PRO A 35 6.72 -0.52 5.24
N PHE A 36 7.60 0.24 4.58
CA PHE A 36 8.86 -0.23 4.01
C PHE A 36 10.01 0.66 4.52
N ALA A 37 10.88 0.11 5.36
CA ALA A 37 12.00 0.83 5.95
C ALA A 37 13.27 -0.02 6.03
N GLY A 38 14.44 0.60 5.87
CA GLY A 38 15.74 -0.07 5.90
C GLY A 38 16.72 0.50 4.89
N THR A 39 17.72 -0.29 4.50
CA THR A 39 18.63 0.09 3.41
C THR A 39 17.89 0.15 2.08
N LYS A 40 18.39 0.93 1.13
CA LYS A 40 17.80 1.07 -0.21
C LYS A 40 17.52 -0.30 -0.87
N ILE A 41 18.47 -1.23 -0.79
CA ILE A 41 18.33 -2.59 -1.33
C ILE A 41 17.18 -3.34 -0.66
N ARG A 42 17.13 -3.32 0.68
CA ARG A 42 16.08 -3.99 1.45
C ARG A 42 14.69 -3.40 1.17
N VAL A 43 14.59 -2.07 1.08
CA VAL A 43 13.33 -1.38 0.77
C VAL A 43 12.82 -1.77 -0.61
N PHE A 44 13.69 -1.82 -1.63
CA PHE A 44 13.28 -2.29 -2.95
C PHE A 44 12.83 -3.74 -2.95
N ASP A 45 13.56 -4.61 -2.26
CA ASP A 45 13.17 -6.02 -2.12
C ASP A 45 11.80 -6.18 -1.44
N MET A 46 11.55 -5.44 -0.35
CA MET A 46 10.25 -5.47 0.32
C MET A 46 9.11 -4.94 -0.57
N ILE A 47 9.36 -3.86 -1.32
CA ILE A 47 8.37 -3.30 -2.26
C ILE A 47 8.09 -4.29 -3.40
N SER A 48 9.13 -4.85 -4.03
CA SER A 48 8.99 -5.79 -5.15
C SER A 48 8.27 -7.08 -4.74
N ASN A 49 8.40 -7.51 -3.49
CA ASN A 49 7.69 -8.68 -2.96
C ASN A 49 6.36 -8.34 -2.26
N GLY A 50 6.01 -7.05 -2.11
CA GLY A 50 4.78 -6.63 -1.44
C GLY A 50 4.75 -6.96 0.06
N VAL A 51 5.92 -7.08 0.70
CA VAL A 51 6.05 -7.50 2.10
C VAL A 51 6.08 -6.28 3.00
N PHE A 52 5.02 -6.09 3.80
CA PHE A 52 4.93 -5.09 4.86
C PHE A 52 4.28 -5.70 6.12
N ASN A 53 4.58 -5.14 7.29
CA ASN A 53 4.15 -5.72 8.56
C ASN A 53 2.88 -5.05 9.07
N MET A 54 1.82 -5.84 9.32
CA MET A 54 0.59 -5.40 9.99
C MET A 54 0.33 -6.08 11.34
N GLN A 55 1.31 -6.80 11.88
CA GLN A 55 1.23 -7.56 13.14
C GLN A 55 1.86 -6.81 14.32
N ASN A 56 2.10 -5.50 14.19
CA ASN A 56 2.68 -4.69 15.25
C ASN A 56 1.58 -4.09 16.15
N ARG A 57 1.98 -3.65 17.35
CA ARG A 57 1.06 -3.13 18.39
C ARG A 57 0.20 -1.97 17.92
N GLN A 58 0.66 -1.19 16.95
CA GLN A 58 -0.08 -0.08 16.37
C GLN A 58 -1.34 -0.57 15.65
N TRP A 59 -1.28 -1.73 14.98
CA TRP A 59 -2.40 -2.34 14.27
C TRP A 59 -3.44 -3.00 15.18
N ASP A 60 -3.12 -3.32 16.43
CA ASP A 60 -4.06 -3.95 17.37
C ASP A 60 -5.29 -3.06 17.66
N GLN A 61 -5.13 -1.74 17.59
CA GLN A 61 -6.19 -0.77 17.87
C GLN A 61 -6.87 -0.22 16.62
N ILE A 62 -6.38 -0.60 15.42
CA ILE A 62 -6.92 -0.15 14.14
C ILE A 62 -8.05 -1.09 13.72
N SER A 63 -9.15 -0.54 13.22
CA SER A 63 -10.31 -1.33 12.79
C SER A 63 -9.98 -2.24 11.61
N GLU A 64 -10.63 -3.40 11.54
CA GLU A 64 -10.47 -4.35 10.43
C GLU A 64 -10.84 -3.74 9.08
N SER A 65 -11.81 -2.80 9.05
CA SER A 65 -12.17 -2.09 7.82
C SER A 65 -11.05 -1.17 7.33
N ALA A 66 -10.31 -0.50 8.22
CA ALA A 66 -9.16 0.30 7.84
C ALA A 66 -8.02 -0.58 7.31
N LYS A 67 -7.79 -1.74 7.96
CA LYS A 67 -6.81 -2.74 7.54
C LYS A 67 -7.12 -3.25 6.14
N ASP A 68 -8.37 -3.61 5.87
CA ASP A 68 -8.83 -4.09 4.56
C ASP A 68 -8.60 -3.05 3.45
N LEU A 69 -8.92 -1.78 3.71
CA LEU A 69 -8.62 -0.73 2.72
C LEU A 69 -7.12 -0.60 2.47
N CYS A 70 -6.31 -0.62 3.54
CA CYS A 70 -4.86 -0.48 3.44
C CYS A 70 -4.22 -1.64 2.64
N THR A 71 -4.65 -2.89 2.86
CA THR A 71 -4.14 -4.06 2.13
C THR A 71 -4.54 -4.03 0.65
N ARG A 72 -5.77 -3.61 0.34
CA ARG A 72 -6.24 -3.46 -1.05
C ARG A 72 -5.50 -2.36 -1.82
N LEU A 73 -5.13 -1.26 -1.14
CA LEU A 73 -4.30 -0.19 -1.72
C LEU A 73 -2.85 -0.63 -1.95
N LEU A 74 -2.30 -1.43 -1.03
CA LEU A 74 -0.97 -2.02 -1.10
C LEU A 74 -0.94 -3.39 -1.80
N CYS A 75 -1.90 -3.66 -2.69
CA CYS A 75 -1.91 -4.87 -3.50
C CYS A 75 -0.74 -4.85 -4.50
N LEU A 76 0.06 -5.92 -4.49
CA LEU A 76 1.24 -6.07 -5.34
C LEU A 76 0.88 -6.03 -6.82
N ASN A 77 -0.14 -6.80 -7.22
CA ASN A 77 -0.62 -6.84 -8.59
C ASN A 77 -1.42 -5.56 -8.91
N GLN A 78 -0.88 -4.70 -9.78
CA GLN A 78 -1.52 -3.44 -10.17
C GLN A 78 -2.92 -3.60 -10.80
N ASN A 79 -3.22 -4.76 -11.39
CA ASN A 79 -4.52 -5.03 -12.01
C ASN A 79 -5.59 -5.46 -10.99
N GLU A 80 -5.17 -5.94 -9.82
CA GLU A 80 -6.04 -6.32 -8.71
C GLU A 80 -6.11 -5.21 -7.64
N ARG A 81 -5.24 -4.21 -7.75
CA ARG A 81 -5.17 -3.06 -6.84
C ARG A 81 -6.45 -2.24 -6.95
N ILE A 82 -7.03 -1.90 -5.80
CA ILE A 82 -8.28 -1.16 -5.73
C ILE A 82 -8.18 0.18 -6.47
N THR A 83 -9.20 0.49 -7.25
CA THR A 83 -9.30 1.77 -7.97
C THR A 83 -9.79 2.89 -7.05
N ILE A 84 -9.61 4.14 -7.45
CA ILE A 84 -10.08 5.29 -6.66
C ILE A 84 -11.60 5.27 -6.42
N LYS A 85 -12.39 4.81 -7.41
CA LYS A 85 -13.86 4.75 -7.29
C LYS A 85 -14.27 3.72 -6.24
N GLU A 86 -13.63 2.57 -6.24
CA GLU A 86 -13.86 1.50 -5.27
C GLU A 86 -13.38 1.91 -3.87
N ALA A 87 -12.23 2.59 -3.77
CA ALA A 87 -11.70 3.10 -2.51
C ALA A 87 -12.64 4.13 -1.87
N LEU A 88 -13.19 5.06 -2.66
CA LEU A 88 -14.18 6.04 -2.17
C LEU A 88 -15.51 5.39 -1.76
N ALA A 89 -15.86 4.25 -2.34
CA ALA A 89 -17.04 3.46 -1.98
C ALA A 89 -16.78 2.49 -0.80
N HIS A 90 -15.54 2.40 -0.31
CA HIS A 90 -15.17 1.48 0.73
C HIS A 90 -15.84 1.82 2.07
N PRO A 91 -16.31 0.83 2.87
CA PRO A 91 -17.01 1.08 4.15
C PRO A 91 -16.20 1.84 5.19
N TRP A 92 -14.89 1.93 5.03
CA TRP A 92 -14.04 2.74 5.92
C TRP A 92 -14.07 4.24 5.59
N ILE A 93 -14.30 4.59 4.31
CA ILE A 93 -14.37 5.97 3.82
C ILE A 93 -15.81 6.51 3.86
N ARG A 94 -16.80 5.64 3.66
CA ARG A 94 -18.23 5.97 3.62
C ARG A 94 -18.90 5.76 4.98
#